data_AF-A0A2H0LPI5-F1
#
_entry.id   AF-A0A2H0LPI5-F1
#
_cell.length_a   1.000
_cell.length_b   1.000
_cell.length_c   1.000
_cell.angle_alpha   90.00
_cell.angle_beta   90.00
_cell.angle_gamma   90.00
#
_symmetry.space_group_name_H-M   'P 1'
#
loop_
_entity.id
_entity.type
_entity.pdbx_description
1 polymer ?
#
loop_
_entity_poly.entity_id
_entity_poly.type
_entity_poly.pdbx_seq_one_letter_code
_entity_poly.pdbx_strand_id
1 'polypeptide(L)'
;MKPKRTFTSEFKRQVIEELLSGIATRAQISRKHNLSGGLINHWKEQYEKGKFGNEPTNEAALKERIKELECMIGRLAMDNDLLKKALQLNMKASRKKESLLPDTYPPQEAQLKGGAKC
;
A
#
# COMPACT_ATOMS: atom_id res chain seq x y z
N MET A 1 -10.05 31.11 48.39
CA MET A 1 -10.05 30.53 47.03
C MET A 1 -10.66 29.14 47.10
N LYS A 2 -11.57 28.77 46.19
CA LYS A 2 -12.12 27.39 46.15
C LYS A 2 -11.09 26.44 45.53
N PRO A 3 -10.89 25.22 46.06
CA PRO A 3 -9.96 24.27 45.48
C PRO A 3 -10.42 23.88 44.06
N LYS A 4 -9.50 23.90 43.10
CA LYS A 4 -9.78 23.48 41.73
C LYS A 4 -9.93 21.95 41.72
N ARG A 5 -11.02 21.47 41.13
CA ARG A 5 -11.25 20.03 40.90
C ARG A 5 -10.16 19.48 39.98
N THR A 6 -9.41 18.50 40.46
CA THR A 6 -8.38 17.79 39.70
C THR A 6 -8.88 16.42 39.26
N PHE A 7 -8.31 15.90 38.18
CA PHE A 7 -8.65 14.58 37.62
C PHE A 7 -7.38 13.84 37.25
N THR A 8 -7.37 12.53 37.48
CA THR A 8 -6.28 11.64 37.08
C THR A 8 -6.23 11.52 35.55
N SER A 9 -5.06 11.21 35.00
CA SER A 9 -4.88 10.93 33.58
C SER A 9 -5.74 9.75 33.12
N GLU A 10 -5.80 8.69 33.92
CA GLU A 10 -6.60 7.49 33.65
C GLU A 10 -8.09 7.82 33.49
N PHE A 11 -8.64 8.65 34.38
CA PHE A 11 -10.03 9.06 34.30
C PHE A 11 -10.31 9.87 33.03
N LYS A 12 -9.41 10.80 32.69
CA LYS A 12 -9.52 11.59 31.44
C LYS A 12 -9.47 10.68 30.22
N ARG A 13 -8.58 9.68 30.22
CA ARG A 13 -8.44 8.68 29.15
C ARG A 13 -9.73 7.90 28.96
N GLN A 14 -10.26 7.30 30.03
CA GLN A 14 -11.50 6.52 30.00
C GLN A 14 -12.68 7.32 29.46
N VAL A 15 -12.84 8.58 29.90
CA VAL A 15 -13.93 9.45 29.43
C VAL A 15 -13.83 9.73 27.94
N ILE A 16 -12.62 9.95 27.41
CA ILE A 16 -12.44 10.21 25.98
C ILE A 16 -12.58 8.93 25.16
N GLU A 17 -12.14 7.77 25.67
CA GLU A 17 -12.37 6.48 25.01
C GLU A 17 -13.86 6.11 24.93
N GLU A 18 -14.65 6.38 25.97
CA GLU A 18 -16.12 6.20 25.96
C GLU A 18 -16.78 7.11 24.90
N LEU A 19 -16.23 8.31 24.69
CA LEU A 19 -16.68 9.24 23.65
C LEU A 19 -16.29 8.76 22.24
N LEU A 20 -15.04 8.30 22.04
CA LEU A 20 -14.52 7.88 20.74
C LEU A 20 -15.09 6.54 20.28
N SER A 21 -15.36 5.63 21.21
CA SER A 21 -16.05 4.35 20.94
C SER A 21 -17.52 4.53 20.56
N GLY A 22 -18.09 5.72 20.79
CA GLY A 22 -19.50 6.01 20.50
C GLY A 22 -20.49 5.40 21.50
N ILE A 23 -20.01 4.77 22.58
CA ILE A 23 -20.86 4.19 23.64
C ILE A 23 -21.70 5.27 24.31
N ALA A 24 -21.13 6.46 24.53
CA ALA A 24 -21.85 7.60 25.08
C ALA A 24 -21.60 8.88 24.29
N THR A 25 -22.66 9.64 24.09
CA THR A 25 -22.58 10.99 23.53
C THR A 25 -21.95 11.96 24.52
N ARG A 26 -21.36 13.03 24.01
CA ARG A 26 -20.81 14.12 24.84
C ARG A 26 -21.81 14.66 25.87
N ALA A 27 -23.09 14.74 25.52
CA ALA A 27 -24.14 15.21 26.44
C ALA A 27 -24.38 14.22 27.58
N GLN A 28 -24.37 12.91 27.30
CA GLN A 28 -24.50 11.87 28.33
C GLN A 28 -23.29 11.87 29.28
N ILE A 29 -22.08 11.95 28.74
CA ILE A 29 -20.84 12.04 29.53
C ILE A 29 -20.84 13.29 30.43
N SER A 30 -21.25 14.43 29.87
CA SER A 30 -21.36 15.70 30.60
C SER A 30 -22.28 15.57 31.81
N ARG A 31 -23.45 14.94 31.66
CA ARG A 31 -24.38 14.69 32.78
C ARG A 31 -23.86 13.65 33.77
N LYS A 32 -23.35 12.51 33.28
CA LYS A 32 -22.89 11.37 34.08
C LYS A 32 -21.74 11.74 35.02
N HIS A 33 -20.76 12.50 34.53
CA HIS A 33 -19.56 12.87 35.29
C HIS A 33 -19.58 14.33 35.78
N ASN A 34 -20.68 15.06 35.54
CA ASN A 34 -20.84 16.48 35.84
C ASN A 34 -19.66 17.30 35.28
N LEU A 35 -19.39 17.10 33.98
CA LEU A 35 -18.30 17.74 33.23
C LEU A 35 -18.86 18.77 32.25
N SER A 36 -18.17 19.88 32.05
CA SER A 36 -18.55 20.83 31.01
C SER A 36 -18.16 20.32 29.62
N GLY A 37 -18.97 20.62 28.60
CA GLY A 37 -18.68 20.22 27.21
C GLY A 37 -17.33 20.75 26.71
N GLY A 38 -16.95 21.97 27.11
CA GLY A 38 -15.65 22.56 26.77
C GLY A 38 -14.47 21.80 27.39
N LEU A 39 -14.62 21.32 28.64
CA LEU A 39 -13.59 20.51 29.30
C LEU A 39 -13.40 19.16 28.59
N ILE A 40 -14.49 18.54 28.15
CA ILE A 40 -14.45 17.29 27.37
C ILE A 40 -13.73 17.51 26.04
N ASN A 41 -14.05 18.59 25.32
CA ASN A 41 -13.36 18.92 24.06
C ASN A 41 -11.86 19.15 24.30
N HIS A 42 -11.51 19.90 25.34
CA HIS A 42 -10.11 20.13 25.70
C HIS A 42 -9.38 18.82 26.00
N TRP A 43 -10.00 17.91 26.75
CA TRP A 43 -9.41 16.58 27.00
C TRP A 43 -9.29 15.76 25.72
N LYS A 44 -10.25 15.84 24.79
CA LYS A 44 -10.14 15.19 23.49
C LYS A 44 -8.90 15.64 22.72
N GLU A 45 -8.65 16.96 22.65
CA GLU A 45 -7.44 17.49 22.01
C GLU A 45 -6.15 17.06 22.71
N GLN A 46 -6.16 16.95 24.04
CA GLN A 46 -5.00 16.46 24.80
C GLN A 46 -4.78 14.95 24.58
N TYR A 47 -5.87 14.18 24.45
CA TYR A 47 -5.84 12.76 24.10
C TYR A 47 -5.25 12.57 22.69
N GLU A 48 -5.68 13.33 21.69
CA GLU A 48 -5.11 13.27 20.33
C GLU A 48 -3.61 13.61 20.29
N LYS A 49 -3.10 14.35 21.28
CA LYS A 49 -1.67 14.68 21.45
C LYS A 49 -0.91 13.70 22.35
N GLY A 50 -1.53 12.60 22.74
CA GLY A 50 -0.92 11.55 23.56
C GLY A 50 -0.67 11.89 25.03
N LYS A 51 -1.31 12.94 25.56
CA LYS A 51 -1.00 13.46 26.91
C LYS A 51 -1.53 12.59 28.06
N PHE A 52 -2.29 11.54 27.80
CA PHE A 52 -2.88 10.67 28.83
C PHE A 52 -2.29 9.26 28.83
N GLY A 53 -0.99 9.12 28.51
CA GLY A 53 -0.35 7.81 28.37
C GLY A 53 -0.80 7.06 27.12
N ASN A 54 -1.40 7.77 26.17
CA ASN A 54 -1.84 7.29 24.88
C ASN A 54 -1.00 7.97 23.78
N GLU A 55 0.33 8.02 23.99
CA GLU A 55 1.33 8.55 23.04
C GLU A 55 0.79 8.44 21.63
N PRO A 56 0.66 9.56 20.89
CA PRO A 56 -0.08 9.55 19.64
C PRO A 56 0.76 8.71 18.70
N THR A 57 0.42 7.41 18.66
CA THR A 57 1.16 6.44 17.90
C THR A 57 1.22 7.01 16.50
N ASN A 58 2.39 6.95 15.86
CA ASN A 58 2.62 7.42 14.50
C ASN A 58 1.62 6.86 13.47
N GLU A 59 0.55 6.17 13.84
CA GLU A 59 -0.60 5.71 13.05
C GLU A 59 -1.01 6.64 11.92
N ALA A 60 -1.12 7.95 12.14
CA ALA A 60 -1.44 8.88 11.05
C ALA A 60 -0.32 8.93 10.00
N ALA A 61 0.94 9.12 10.44
CA ALA A 61 2.12 9.10 9.58
C ALA A 61 2.37 7.71 8.95
N LEU A 62 2.06 6.63 9.67
CA LEU A 62 2.14 5.25 9.20
C LEU A 62 1.08 4.98 8.14
N LYS A 63 -0.17 5.45 8.32
CA LYS A 63 -1.23 5.36 7.31
C LYS A 63 -0.88 6.12 6.05
N GLU A 64 -0.32 7.32 6.20
CA GLU A 64 0.19 8.10 5.06
C GLU A 64 1.30 7.34 4.33
N ARG A 65 2.29 6.81 5.07
CA ARG A 65 3.36 6.00 4.49
C ARG A 65 2.87 4.73 3.81
N ILE A 66 1.89 4.04 4.39
CA ILE A 66 1.24 2.86 3.79
C ILE A 66 0.60 3.24 2.46
N LYS A 67 -0.18 4.32 2.42
CA LYS A 67 -0.83 4.81 1.20
C LYS A 67 0.18 5.13 0.10
N GLU A 68 1.29 5.79 0.45
CA GLU A 68 2.37 6.06 -0.51
C GLU A 68 2.97 4.78 -1.09
N LEU A 69 3.24 3.80 -0.24
CA LEU A 69 3.82 2.52 -0.62
C LEU A 69 2.86 1.71 -1.49
N GLU A 70 1.57 1.64 -1.14
CA GLU A 70 0.54 1.00 -1.95
C GLU A 70 0.44 1.62 -3.34
N CYS A 71 0.50 2.95 -3.43
CA CYS A 71 0.50 3.67 -4.70
C CYS A 71 1.76 3.35 -5.54
N MET A 72 2.92 3.22 -4.90
CA MET A 72 4.17 2.85 -5.58
C MET A 72 4.15 1.40 -6.07
N ILE A 73 3.63 0.47 -5.27
CA ILE A 73 3.43 -0.93 -5.65
C ILE A 73 2.55 -1.01 -6.91
N GLY A 74 1.45 -0.24 -6.94
CA GLY A 74 0.58 -0.15 -8.12
C GLY A 74 1.33 0.29 -9.39
N ARG A 75 2.13 1.37 -9.30
CA ARG A 75 2.96 1.82 -10.43
C ARG A 75 3.94 0.76 -10.90
N LEU A 76 4.69 0.16 -9.96
CA LEU A 76 5.68 -0.87 -10.27
C LEU A 76 5.02 -2.11 -10.90
N ALA A 77 3.83 -2.51 -10.45
CA ALA A 77 3.09 -3.62 -11.05
C ALA A 77 2.72 -3.34 -12.51
N MET A 78 2.23 -2.12 -12.80
CA MET A 78 1.89 -1.71 -14.17
C MET A 78 3.13 -1.70 -15.08
N ASP A 79 4.25 -1.15 -14.61
CA ASP A 79 5.51 -1.14 -15.37
C ASP A 79 5.99 -2.57 -15.65
N ASN A 80 5.90 -3.46 -14.65
CA ASN A 80 6.29 -4.85 -14.78
C ASN A 80 5.44 -5.58 -15.84
N ASP A 81 4.13 -5.36 -15.83
CA ASP A 81 3.20 -5.94 -16.80
C ASP A 81 3.46 -5.43 -18.22
N LEU A 82 3.75 -4.14 -18.37
CA LEU A 82 4.13 -3.55 -19.65
C LEU A 82 5.41 -4.18 -20.18
N LEU A 83 6.46 -4.28 -19.34
CA LEU A 83 7.74 -4.88 -19.71
C LEU A 83 7.60 -6.36 -20.10
N LYS A 84 6.83 -7.14 -19.32
CA LYS A 84 6.54 -8.54 -19.65
C LYS A 84 5.85 -8.68 -21.01
N LYS A 85 4.84 -7.83 -21.29
CA LYS A 85 4.16 -7.84 -22.60
C LYS A 85 5.11 -7.47 -23.73
N ALA A 86 5.95 -6.46 -23.56
CA ALA A 86 6.95 -6.06 -24.55
C ALA A 86 7.92 -7.19 -24.87
N LEU A 87 8.45 -7.89 -23.85
CA LEU A 87 9.31 -9.05 -24.03
C LEU A 87 8.61 -10.18 -24.78
N GLN A 88 7.36 -10.50 -24.41
CA GLN A 88 6.58 -11.53 -25.12
C GLN A 88 6.37 -11.19 -26.59
N LEU A 89 6.09 -9.92 -26.91
CA LEU A 89 5.94 -9.46 -28.29
C LEU A 89 7.25 -9.58 -29.07
N ASN A 90 8.38 -9.19 -28.47
CA ASN A 90 9.70 -9.33 -29.08
C ASN A 90 10.02 -10.81 -29.37
N MET A 91 9.83 -11.70 -28.39
CA MET A 91 10.03 -13.14 -28.57
C MET A 91 9.14 -13.75 -29.67
N LYS A 92 7.89 -13.26 -29.81
CA LYS A 92 7.01 -13.66 -30.91
C LYS A 92 7.51 -13.14 -32.27
N ALA A 93 8.02 -11.92 -32.32
CA ALA A 93 8.58 -11.33 -33.54
C ALA A 93 9.85 -12.06 -34.00
N SER A 94 10.74 -12.45 -33.08
CA SER A 94 11.96 -13.21 -33.40
C SER A 94 11.64 -14.59 -33.99
N ARG A 95 10.70 -15.35 -33.38
CA ARG A 95 10.23 -16.63 -33.94
C ARG A 95 9.60 -16.51 -35.32
N LYS A 96 8.86 -15.41 -35.58
CA LYS A 96 8.29 -15.15 -36.90
C LYS A 96 9.35 -14.85 -37.96
N LYS A 97 10.47 -14.22 -37.58
CA LYS A 97 11.60 -13.97 -38.50
C LYS A 97 12.36 -15.26 -38.82
N GLU A 98 12.57 -16.13 -37.83
CA GLU A 98 13.24 -17.43 -38.02
C GLU A 98 12.45 -18.36 -38.94
N SER A 99 11.12 -18.37 -38.82
CA SER A 99 10.23 -19.18 -39.68
C SER A 99 10.04 -18.65 -41.12
N LEU A 100 10.48 -17.42 -41.40
CA LEU A 100 10.44 -16.83 -42.76
C LEU A 100 11.77 -16.98 -43.50
N LEU A 101 12.80 -17.58 -42.89
CA LEU A 101 14.03 -17.92 -43.59
C LEU A 101 13.74 -19.09 -44.56
N PRO A 102 14.06 -18.97 -45.86
CA PRO A 102 13.91 -20.08 -46.80
C PRO A 102 14.84 -21.22 -46.38
N ASP A 103 14.32 -22.44 -46.36
CA ASP A 103 15.09 -23.67 -46.20
C ASP A 103 16.00 -23.84 -47.43
N THR A 104 17.16 -23.18 -47.44
CA THR A 104 18.17 -23.37 -48.47
C THR A 104 18.85 -24.71 -48.22
N TYR A 105 18.24 -25.79 -48.71
CA TYR A 105 18.94 -27.04 -48.98
C TYR A 105 19.89 -26.82 -50.17
N PRO A 106 21.20 -27.12 -50.04
CA PRO A 106 22.09 -27.09 -51.18
C PRO A 106 21.75 -28.24 -52.15
N PRO A 107 21.71 -28.01 -53.48
CA PRO A 107 21.49 -29.06 -54.46
C PRO A 107 22.56 -30.15 -54.37
N GLN A 108 22.13 -31.41 -54.33
CA GLN A 108 23.00 -32.58 -54.45
C GLN A 108 23.61 -32.60 -55.86
N GLU A 109 24.92 -32.43 -55.96
CA GLU A 109 25.65 -32.65 -57.21
C GLU A 109 25.50 -34.12 -57.60
N ALA A 110 24.71 -34.34 -58.65
CA ALA A 110 24.49 -35.64 -59.23
C ALA A 110 25.81 -36.20 -59.77
N GLN A 111 26.16 -37.40 -59.31
CA GLN A 111 27.24 -38.23 -59.85
C GLN A 111 27.03 -38.44 -61.36
N LEU A 112 27.89 -37.85 -62.18
CA LEU A 112 28.08 -38.28 -63.56
C LEU A 112 29.20 -39.31 -63.61
N LYS A 113 28.78 -40.58 -63.67
CA LYS A 113 29.63 -41.70 -64.08
C LYS A 113 30.12 -41.47 -65.50
N GLY A 114 31.41 -41.70 -65.74
CA GLY A 114 31.99 -41.83 -67.06
C GLY A 114 33.42 -42.31 -66.98
N GLY A 115 33.63 -43.62 -66.95
CA GLY A 115 34.97 -44.21 -67.02
C GLY A 115 35.47 -44.31 -68.47
N ALA A 116 36.79 -44.31 -68.64
CA ALA A 116 37.47 -45.06 -69.69
C ALA A 116 38.94 -45.28 -69.29
N LYS A 117 39.41 -46.48 -69.59
CA LYS A 117 40.72 -47.06 -69.28
C LYS A 117 41.83 -46.42 -70.12
N CYS A 118 43.04 -46.34 -69.58
CA CYS A 118 44.31 -46.77 -70.18
C CYS A 118 45.36 -46.89 -69.07
#